data_AF-A0A0X3NWX1-F1
#
_entry.id   AF-A0A0X3NWX1-F1
#
_cell.length_a   1.000
_cell.length_b   1.000
_cell.length_c   1.000
_cell.angle_alpha   90.00
_cell.angle_beta   90.00
_cell.angle_gamma   90.00
#
_symmetry.space_group_name_H-M   'P 1'
#
loop_
_entity.id
_entity.type
_entity.pdbx_description
1 polymer ?
#
loop_
_entity_poly.entity_id
_entity_poly.type
_entity_poly.pdbx_seq_one_letter_code
_entity_poly.pdbx_strand_id
1 'polypeptide(L)'
;EDLRHSRRPAKGAQSNKDPYSGSGFPKSAEDRRMKRGEDLVELALQSKTPFVMWNADTVVAWLEHWVGMPAWYVAACRANITCGGMIASLSDQEVQRELGISNPLHRLKLRVATQEMLAYTNPATDTEAGSRAGLTRTPMMEHPLAQLHLNHEWVGNVWLRSLGLSQYRRAFMECLVDGRMLEHLTKRDLRTHLKIVDGFHRLSLQCGIALLKRFNYDMGAIEQRRALCQTQDTDLIVWTNERVTTWLALLNLIGPNTNLDQSGLHGAVIALDTEFDAPTLATMLQLPNSNIHGRY
;
A
#
# COMPACT_ATOMS: atom_id res chain seq x y z
N GLU A 1 -3.61 70.33 -55.63
CA GLU A 1 -2.69 69.20 -55.81
C GLU A 1 -2.43 68.60 -54.43
N ASP A 2 -2.96 67.45 -54.01
CA ASP A 2 -3.86 66.52 -54.64
C ASP A 2 -4.67 65.76 -53.56
N LEU A 3 -5.98 65.69 -53.81
CA LEU A 3 -6.88 64.56 -53.64
C LEU A 3 -7.05 63.87 -52.26
N ARG A 4 -8.12 64.33 -51.58
CA ARG A 4 -9.30 63.58 -51.09
C ARG A 4 -9.07 62.14 -50.57
N HIS A 5 -9.60 61.84 -49.37
CA HIS A 5 -10.82 61.04 -49.22
C HIS A 5 -11.44 61.13 -47.81
N SER A 6 -12.77 61.17 -47.82
CA SER A 6 -13.68 61.46 -46.71
C SER A 6 -14.19 60.18 -46.05
N ARG A 7 -14.16 60.18 -44.71
CA ARG A 7 -15.03 59.52 -43.69
C ARG A 7 -15.94 58.36 -44.12
N ARG A 8 -15.89 57.25 -43.35
CA ARG A 8 -17.04 56.64 -42.62
C ARG A 8 -16.56 55.72 -41.46
N PRO A 9 -17.42 55.41 -40.46
CA PRO A 9 -17.02 55.11 -39.08
C PRO A 9 -17.16 53.63 -38.61
N ALA A 10 -16.51 53.38 -37.46
CA ALA A 10 -16.66 52.36 -36.42
C ALA A 10 -17.58 51.12 -36.60
N LYS A 11 -16.96 49.94 -36.52
CA LYS A 11 -17.40 48.68 -35.86
C LYS A 11 -16.09 47.99 -35.44
N GLY A 12 -15.85 47.41 -34.28
CA GLY A 12 -16.67 46.67 -33.33
C GLY A 12 -15.67 45.68 -32.70
N ALA A 13 -15.71 45.51 -31.38
CA ALA A 13 -14.72 44.79 -30.59
C ALA A 13 -14.41 43.38 -31.13
N GLN A 14 -13.12 43.09 -31.36
CA GLN A 14 -12.62 41.73 -31.50
C GLN A 14 -11.92 41.35 -30.20
N SER A 15 -12.61 40.50 -29.43
CA SER A 15 -12.06 39.80 -28.27
C SER A 15 -10.84 38.99 -28.72
N ASN A 16 -9.68 39.28 -28.13
CA ASN A 16 -8.54 38.36 -28.16
C ASN A 16 -9.00 37.02 -27.58
N LYS A 17 -9.07 35.99 -28.44
CA LYS A 17 -9.10 34.60 -27.98
C LYS A 17 -7.65 34.17 -27.83
N ASP A 18 -7.26 33.86 -26.60
CA ASP A 18 -5.98 33.26 -26.27
C ASP A 18 -5.80 31.94 -27.06
N PRO A 19 -4.65 31.70 -27.72
CA PRO A 19 -4.42 30.49 -28.50
C PRO A 19 -4.09 29.26 -27.64
N TYR A 20 -4.30 29.32 -26.32
CA TYR A 20 -4.00 28.24 -25.38
C TYR A 20 -5.23 27.48 -24.85
N SER A 21 -6.37 27.57 -25.53
CA SER A 21 -7.50 26.66 -25.25
C SER A 21 -7.45 25.43 -26.14
N GLY A 22 -6.88 24.34 -25.61
CA GLY A 22 -7.10 23.00 -26.11
C GLY A 22 -5.90 22.34 -26.78
N SER A 23 -5.09 21.66 -25.98
CA SER A 23 -4.27 20.54 -26.48
C SER A 23 -4.05 19.54 -25.36
N GLY A 24 -5.01 18.61 -25.19
CA GLY A 24 -4.71 17.38 -24.48
C GLY A 24 -3.64 16.63 -25.26
N PHE A 25 -2.48 16.41 -24.63
CA PHE A 25 -1.45 15.53 -25.18
C PHE A 25 -2.09 14.18 -25.56
N PRO A 26 -1.76 13.60 -26.74
CA PRO A 26 -2.27 12.29 -27.08
C PRO A 26 -1.76 11.28 -26.05
N LYS A 27 -2.69 10.67 -25.30
CA LYS A 27 -2.38 9.58 -24.36
C LYS A 27 -1.57 8.49 -25.08
N SER A 28 -0.48 8.05 -24.46
CA SER A 28 0.38 7.03 -25.05
C SER A 28 -0.42 5.74 -25.33
N ALA A 29 0.05 4.90 -26.25
CA ALA A 29 -0.61 3.62 -26.51
C ALA A 29 -0.70 2.74 -25.24
N GLU A 30 0.29 2.92 -24.35
CA GLU A 30 0.38 2.28 -23.04
C GLU A 30 -0.67 2.81 -22.07
N ASP A 31 -0.85 4.13 -21.96
CA ASP A 31 -1.92 4.75 -21.15
C ASP A 31 -3.32 4.30 -21.59
N ARG A 32 -3.52 4.14 -22.91
CA ARG A 32 -4.79 3.65 -23.47
C ARG A 32 -5.05 2.18 -23.14
N ARG A 33 -3.99 1.35 -23.11
CA ARG A 33 -4.07 -0.06 -22.72
C ARG A 33 -4.36 -0.20 -21.23
N MET A 34 -3.65 0.56 -20.39
CA MET A 34 -3.84 0.56 -18.94
C MET A 34 -5.26 0.96 -18.57
N LYS A 35 -5.76 2.06 -19.16
CA LYS A 35 -7.14 2.49 -18.95
C LYS A 35 -8.16 1.43 -19.37
N ARG A 36 -7.96 0.78 -20.52
CA ARG A 36 -8.85 -0.31 -20.97
C ARG A 36 -8.85 -1.49 -19.99
N GLY A 37 -7.71 -1.82 -19.38
CA GLY A 37 -7.62 -2.87 -18.36
C GLY A 37 -8.37 -2.52 -17.08
N GLU A 38 -8.19 -1.30 -16.57
CA GLU A 38 -8.92 -0.78 -15.41
C GLU A 38 -10.44 -0.79 -15.66
N ASP A 39 -10.87 -0.31 -16.84
CA ASP A 39 -12.27 -0.28 -17.26
C ASP A 39 -12.91 -1.69 -17.24
N LEU A 40 -12.17 -2.75 -17.60
CA LEU A 40 -12.68 -4.13 -17.60
C LEU A 40 -12.99 -4.66 -16.19
N VAL A 41 -12.10 -4.40 -15.23
CA VAL A 41 -12.28 -4.84 -13.85
C VAL A 41 -13.39 -4.02 -13.20
N GLU A 42 -13.40 -2.70 -13.43
CA GLU A 42 -14.45 -1.83 -12.92
C GLU A 42 -15.84 -2.23 -13.44
N LEU A 43 -15.97 -2.51 -14.74
CA LEU A 43 -17.22 -2.98 -15.33
C LEU A 43 -17.71 -4.29 -14.68
N ALA A 44 -16.81 -5.24 -14.44
CA ALA A 44 -17.15 -6.51 -13.80
C ALA A 44 -17.64 -6.32 -12.35
N LEU A 45 -17.00 -5.41 -11.61
CA LEU A 45 -17.37 -5.05 -10.24
C LEU A 45 -18.71 -4.30 -10.18
N GLN A 46 -18.92 -3.30 -11.05
CA GLN A 46 -20.19 -2.57 -11.16
C GLN A 46 -21.34 -3.50 -11.53
N SER A 47 -21.08 -4.47 -12.40
CA SER A 47 -22.04 -5.50 -12.79
C SER A 47 -22.23 -6.59 -11.73
N LYS A 48 -21.54 -6.50 -10.58
CA LYS A 48 -21.55 -7.49 -9.49
C LYS A 48 -21.31 -8.92 -9.98
N THR A 49 -20.46 -9.07 -11.00
CA THR A 49 -20.14 -10.38 -11.56
C THR A 49 -19.27 -11.12 -10.55
N PRO A 50 -19.67 -12.33 -10.08
CA PRO A 50 -18.85 -13.12 -9.17
C PRO A 50 -17.47 -13.38 -9.78
N PHE A 51 -16.41 -13.30 -8.97
CA PHE A 51 -15.03 -13.45 -9.45
C PHE A 51 -14.82 -14.74 -10.25
N VAL A 52 -15.44 -15.84 -9.84
CA VAL A 52 -15.34 -17.13 -10.54
C VAL A 52 -15.85 -17.09 -12.00
N MET A 53 -16.72 -16.13 -12.31
CA MET A 53 -17.33 -15.93 -13.63
C MET A 53 -16.55 -14.92 -14.50
N TRP A 54 -15.48 -14.32 -13.98
CA TRP A 54 -14.67 -13.38 -14.76
C TRP A 54 -13.97 -14.12 -15.91
N ASN A 55 -13.99 -13.51 -17.09
CA ASN A 55 -13.30 -14.05 -18.27
C ASN A 55 -11.78 -13.84 -18.17
N ALA A 56 -11.03 -14.49 -19.07
CA ALA A 56 -9.56 -14.42 -19.09
C ALA A 56 -9.01 -12.98 -19.13
N ASP A 57 -9.56 -12.11 -19.96
CA ASP A 57 -9.07 -10.73 -20.11
C ASP A 57 -9.29 -9.90 -18.85
N THR A 58 -10.45 -10.03 -18.19
CA THR A 58 -10.75 -9.36 -16.92
C THR A 58 -9.84 -9.87 -15.79
N VAL A 59 -9.58 -11.19 -15.71
CA VAL A 59 -8.67 -11.76 -14.72
C VAL A 59 -7.24 -11.28 -14.93
N VAL A 60 -6.78 -11.23 -16.18
CA VAL A 60 -5.45 -10.71 -16.54
C VAL A 60 -5.32 -9.24 -16.17
N ALA A 61 -6.32 -8.42 -16.49
CA ALA A 61 -6.35 -7.01 -16.13
C ALA A 61 -6.33 -6.82 -14.59
N TRP A 62 -7.05 -7.66 -13.86
CA TRP A 62 -7.03 -7.67 -12.39
C TRP A 62 -5.65 -8.05 -11.84
N LEU A 63 -5.00 -9.08 -12.37
CA LEU A 63 -3.63 -9.46 -11.96
C LEU A 63 -2.62 -8.34 -12.20
N GLU A 64 -2.71 -7.67 -13.35
CA GLU A 64 -1.79 -6.60 -13.77
C GLU A 64 -2.00 -5.33 -12.94
N HIS A 65 -3.24 -4.84 -12.84
CA HIS A 65 -3.52 -3.50 -12.30
C HIS A 65 -3.92 -3.49 -10.81
N TRP A 66 -4.58 -4.54 -10.31
CA TRP A 66 -5.08 -4.59 -8.94
C TRP A 66 -4.19 -5.42 -8.00
N VAL A 67 -3.71 -6.56 -8.49
CA VAL A 67 -2.77 -7.39 -7.72
C VAL A 67 -1.35 -6.81 -7.81
N GLY A 68 -1.02 -6.17 -8.94
CA GLY A 68 0.32 -5.63 -9.21
C GLY A 68 1.32 -6.75 -9.46
N MET A 69 0.90 -7.80 -10.17
CA MET A 69 1.78 -8.90 -10.56
C MET A 69 2.71 -8.46 -11.70
N PRO A 70 4.01 -8.78 -11.64
CA PRO A 70 4.94 -8.55 -12.74
C PRO A 70 4.46 -9.14 -14.07
N ALA A 71 4.79 -8.47 -15.17
CA ALA A 71 4.35 -8.83 -16.53
C ALA A 71 4.62 -10.29 -16.92
N TRP A 72 5.74 -10.87 -16.44
CA TRP A 72 6.09 -12.26 -16.71
C TRP A 72 5.18 -13.26 -15.98
N TYR A 73 4.70 -12.95 -14.77
CA TYR A 73 3.66 -13.75 -14.11
C TYR A 73 2.30 -13.55 -14.76
N VAL A 74 1.97 -12.33 -15.17
CA VAL A 74 0.73 -12.04 -15.91
C VAL A 74 0.70 -12.82 -17.23
N ALA A 75 1.81 -12.88 -17.96
CA ALA A 75 1.94 -13.66 -19.18
C ALA A 75 1.75 -15.16 -18.93
N ALA A 76 2.37 -15.71 -17.88
CA ALA A 76 2.18 -17.11 -17.50
C ALA A 76 0.72 -17.41 -17.12
N CYS A 77 0.06 -16.51 -16.39
CA CYS A 77 -1.35 -16.64 -16.05
C CYS A 77 -2.23 -16.58 -17.31
N ARG A 78 -1.98 -15.64 -18.22
CA ARG A 78 -2.72 -15.51 -19.48
C ARG A 78 -2.65 -16.77 -20.34
N ALA A 79 -1.51 -17.47 -20.32
CA ALA A 79 -1.34 -18.70 -21.10
C ALA A 79 -2.07 -19.92 -20.50
N ASN A 80 -2.29 -19.94 -19.18
CA ASN A 80 -2.76 -21.12 -18.46
C ASN A 80 -4.16 -20.97 -17.84
N ILE A 81 -4.68 -19.74 -17.68
CA ILE A 81 -5.95 -19.45 -17.01
C ILE A 81 -6.96 -18.91 -18.01
N THR A 82 -8.17 -19.48 -18.01
CA THR A 82 -9.26 -19.06 -18.91
C THR A 82 -10.39 -18.29 -18.22
N CYS A 83 -10.50 -18.40 -16.89
CA CYS A 83 -11.50 -17.69 -16.09
C CYS A 83 -11.10 -17.56 -14.61
N GLY A 84 -11.83 -16.73 -13.87
CA GLY A 84 -11.60 -16.50 -12.44
C GLY A 84 -11.83 -17.74 -11.58
N GLY A 85 -12.67 -18.68 -12.04
CA GLY A 85 -12.91 -19.95 -11.37
C GLY A 85 -11.66 -20.83 -11.31
N MET A 86 -10.89 -20.88 -12.41
CA MET A 86 -9.65 -21.67 -12.46
C MET A 86 -8.65 -21.15 -11.43
N ILE A 87 -8.37 -19.84 -11.43
CA ILE A 87 -7.39 -19.24 -10.49
C ILE A 87 -7.84 -19.37 -9.03
N ALA A 88 -9.16 -19.34 -8.76
CA ALA A 88 -9.73 -19.58 -7.44
C ALA A 88 -9.56 -21.02 -6.94
N SER A 89 -9.55 -21.99 -7.86
CA SER A 89 -9.41 -23.42 -7.53
C SER A 89 -7.97 -23.92 -7.41
N LEU A 90 -6.98 -23.17 -7.91
CA LEU A 90 -5.58 -23.63 -7.91
C LEU A 90 -5.06 -23.84 -6.49
N SER A 91 -4.54 -25.04 -6.23
CA SER A 91 -3.74 -25.33 -5.04
C SER A 91 -2.36 -24.70 -5.11
N ASP A 92 -1.67 -24.58 -3.97
CA ASP A 92 -0.30 -24.04 -3.91
C ASP A 92 0.68 -24.82 -4.82
N GLN A 93 0.47 -26.14 -4.95
CA GLN A 93 1.27 -27.01 -5.81
C GLN A 93 0.99 -26.79 -7.30
N GLU A 94 -0.25 -26.53 -7.68
CA GLU A 94 -0.63 -26.22 -9.07
C GLU A 94 -0.14 -24.82 -9.45
N VAL A 95 -0.27 -23.82 -8.55
CA VAL A 95 0.34 -22.49 -8.76
C VAL A 95 1.85 -22.60 -9.00
N GLN A 96 2.55 -23.46 -8.25
CA GLN A 96 3.98 -23.66 -8.46
C GLN A 96 4.29 -24.39 -9.80
N ARG A 97 3.55 -25.45 -10.14
CA ARG A 97 3.83 -26.29 -11.31
C ARG A 97 3.33 -25.70 -12.62
N GLU A 98 2.10 -25.20 -12.63
CA GLU A 98 1.41 -24.73 -13.85
C GLU A 98 1.74 -23.28 -14.16
N LEU A 99 1.80 -22.41 -13.13
CA LEU A 99 2.12 -20.99 -13.31
C LEU A 99 3.61 -20.67 -13.11
N GLY A 100 4.43 -21.66 -12.72
CA GLY A 100 5.87 -21.49 -12.53
C GLY A 100 6.25 -20.59 -11.34
N ILE A 101 5.35 -20.38 -10.37
CA ILE A 101 5.58 -19.46 -9.24
C ILE A 101 6.31 -20.20 -8.10
N SER A 102 7.64 -20.22 -8.16
CA SER A 102 8.49 -20.93 -7.19
C SER A 102 8.58 -20.25 -5.82
N ASN A 103 8.59 -18.90 -5.77
CA ASN A 103 8.69 -18.16 -4.51
C ASN A 103 7.39 -18.30 -3.69
N PRO A 104 7.44 -18.83 -2.44
CA PRO A 104 6.25 -19.00 -1.61
C PRO A 104 5.51 -17.69 -1.29
N LEU A 105 6.21 -16.55 -1.21
CA LEU A 105 5.55 -15.27 -0.95
C LEU A 105 4.79 -14.73 -2.17
N HIS A 106 5.23 -15.07 -3.39
CA HIS A 106 4.48 -14.71 -4.60
C HIS A 106 3.20 -15.54 -4.71
N ARG A 107 3.23 -16.80 -4.29
CA ARG A 107 2.04 -17.64 -4.18
C ARG A 107 1.10 -17.16 -3.08
N LEU A 108 1.63 -16.75 -1.94
CA LEU A 108 0.86 -16.10 -0.88
C LEU A 108 0.13 -14.86 -1.39
N LYS A 109 0.83 -13.97 -2.13
CA LYS A 109 0.24 -12.78 -2.75
C LYS A 109 -0.98 -13.12 -3.61
N LEU A 110 -0.80 -14.07 -4.53
CA LEU A 110 -1.85 -14.51 -5.44
C LEU A 110 -3.05 -15.07 -4.65
N ARG A 111 -2.78 -15.98 -3.71
CA ARG A 111 -3.82 -16.63 -2.90
C ARG A 111 -4.64 -15.63 -2.09
N VAL A 112 -3.98 -14.70 -1.38
CA VAL A 112 -4.69 -13.73 -0.54
C VAL A 112 -5.49 -12.74 -1.40
N ALA A 113 -4.93 -12.27 -2.53
CA ALA A 113 -5.67 -11.42 -3.46
C ALA A 113 -6.90 -12.13 -4.04
N THR A 114 -6.78 -13.40 -4.40
CA THR A 114 -7.91 -14.21 -4.88
C THR A 114 -8.98 -14.39 -3.80
N GLN A 115 -8.58 -14.69 -2.56
CA GLN A 115 -9.49 -14.84 -1.42
C GLN A 115 -10.28 -13.56 -1.12
N GLU A 116 -9.60 -12.41 -1.14
CA GLU A 116 -10.20 -11.10 -0.99
C GLU A 116 -11.23 -10.81 -2.09
N MET A 117 -10.88 -11.07 -3.36
CA MET A 117 -11.78 -10.80 -4.47
C MET A 117 -13.00 -11.73 -4.48
N LEU A 118 -12.84 -12.99 -4.06
CA LEU A 118 -13.96 -13.92 -3.85
C LEU A 118 -14.91 -13.42 -2.75
N ALA A 119 -14.36 -13.00 -1.61
CA ALA A 119 -15.16 -12.47 -0.51
C ALA A 119 -15.91 -11.18 -0.92
N TYR A 120 -15.26 -10.33 -1.73
CA TYR A 120 -15.87 -9.09 -2.19
C TYR A 120 -16.98 -9.30 -3.22
N THR A 121 -16.79 -10.21 -4.17
CA THR A 121 -17.71 -10.41 -5.31
C THR A 121 -18.82 -11.43 -5.03
N ASN A 122 -18.76 -12.16 -3.92
CA ASN A 122 -19.79 -13.11 -3.52
C ASN A 122 -20.19 -12.98 -2.03
N PRO A 123 -20.91 -11.90 -1.64
CA PRO A 123 -21.29 -11.68 -0.25
C PRO A 123 -22.44 -12.59 0.26
N ALA A 124 -22.97 -13.50 -0.57
CA ALA A 124 -24.25 -14.18 -0.32
C ALA A 124 -24.18 -15.50 0.47
N THR A 125 -23.02 -15.99 0.92
CA THR A 125 -22.92 -17.33 1.53
C THR A 125 -23.10 -17.41 3.06
N ASP A 126 -23.22 -16.29 3.78
CA ASP A 126 -23.22 -16.30 5.26
C ASP A 126 -24.60 -16.07 5.92
N THR A 127 -25.70 -16.40 5.23
CA THR A 127 -27.05 -16.29 5.84
C THR A 127 -27.64 -17.61 6.35
N GLU A 128 -27.00 -18.78 6.15
CA GLU A 128 -27.64 -20.07 6.54
C GLU A 128 -26.78 -21.12 7.28
N ALA A 129 -25.58 -20.83 7.75
CA ALA A 129 -24.81 -21.79 8.57
C ALA A 129 -24.34 -21.17 9.89
N GLY A 130 -25.01 -21.55 10.98
CA GLY A 130 -24.78 -21.04 12.32
C GLY A 130 -23.34 -21.22 12.84
N SER A 131 -22.88 -20.21 13.58
CA SER A 131 -22.03 -20.31 14.77
C SER A 131 -20.96 -21.42 14.77
N ARG A 132 -19.74 -21.09 14.33
CA ARG A 132 -18.47 -21.47 15.00
C ARG A 132 -17.22 -21.01 14.21
N ALA A 133 -16.85 -19.74 14.35
CA ALA A 133 -15.45 -19.26 14.40
C ALA A 133 -15.50 -17.73 14.54
N GLY A 134 -15.08 -17.23 15.70
CA GLY A 134 -14.96 -15.79 15.95
C GLY A 134 -13.78 -15.20 15.19
N LEU A 135 -13.97 -14.88 13.92
CA LEU A 135 -13.14 -13.94 13.18
C LEU A 135 -14.03 -12.74 12.84
N THR A 136 -13.65 -11.59 13.39
CA THR A 136 -14.33 -10.31 13.33
C THR A 136 -14.80 -9.94 11.92
N ARG A 137 -16.13 -9.92 11.71
CA ARG A 137 -16.79 -9.27 10.57
C ARG A 137 -16.43 -7.79 10.55
N THR A 138 -15.73 -7.34 9.50
CA THR A 138 -15.77 -5.93 9.08
C THR A 138 -16.94 -5.74 8.12
N PRO A 139 -17.81 -4.73 8.32
CA PRO A 139 -18.93 -4.46 7.42
C PRO A 139 -18.41 -4.04 6.04
N MET A 140 -19.20 -4.31 5.00
CA MET A 140 -18.96 -4.01 3.58
C MET A 140 -18.01 -2.83 3.38
N MET A 141 -16.81 -3.09 2.86
CA MET A 141 -16.00 -2.02 2.30
C MET A 141 -16.77 -1.44 1.13
N GLU A 142 -17.13 -0.15 1.23
CA GLU A 142 -17.38 0.64 0.05
C GLU A 142 -16.10 0.57 -0.81
N HIS A 143 -16.22 -0.04 -2.00
CA HIS A 143 -15.14 -0.49 -2.86
C HIS A 143 -14.36 -1.73 -2.36
N PRO A 144 -13.97 -2.69 -3.23
CA PRO A 144 -12.84 -3.53 -2.90
C PRO A 144 -11.71 -2.55 -2.91
N LEU A 145 -11.34 -2.06 -1.74
CA LEU A 145 -10.18 -1.26 -1.55
C LEU A 145 -10.28 0.16 -2.17
N ALA A 146 -10.50 1.16 -1.31
CA ALA A 146 -9.70 2.39 -1.37
C ALA A 146 -8.15 2.12 -1.27
N GLN A 147 -7.72 0.85 -1.40
CA GLN A 147 -6.42 0.25 -1.14
C GLN A 147 -5.74 -0.27 -2.43
N LEU A 148 -6.07 0.26 -3.61
CA LEU A 148 -5.19 0.16 -4.80
C LEU A 148 -3.76 0.70 -4.52
N HIS A 149 -3.60 1.49 -3.46
CA HIS A 149 -2.33 2.11 -3.09
C HIS A 149 -1.43 1.26 -2.18
N LEU A 150 -1.90 0.21 -1.51
CA LEU A 150 -1.07 -0.59 -0.59
C LEU A 150 -0.30 -1.69 -1.29
N ASN A 151 0.15 -1.43 -2.51
CA ASN A 151 0.92 -2.37 -3.30
C ASN A 151 2.34 -2.58 -2.70
N HIS A 152 3.09 -3.50 -3.30
CA HIS A 152 4.42 -3.84 -2.81
C HIS A 152 5.44 -2.70 -2.94
N GLU A 153 5.20 -1.75 -3.85
CA GLU A 153 6.02 -0.54 -3.94
C GLU A 153 5.75 0.41 -2.79
N TRP A 154 4.48 0.63 -2.42
CA TRP A 154 4.14 1.45 -1.26
C TRP A 154 4.67 0.82 0.03
N VAL A 155 4.47 -0.49 0.22
CA VAL A 155 5.00 -1.23 1.38
C VAL A 155 6.52 -1.07 1.46
N GLY A 156 7.22 -1.27 0.35
CA GLY A 156 8.68 -1.18 0.28
C GLY A 156 9.25 0.24 0.40
N ASN A 157 8.67 1.20 -0.31
CA ASN A 157 9.21 2.55 -0.47
C ASN A 157 8.77 3.53 0.62
N VAL A 158 7.53 3.38 1.09
CA VAL A 158 6.88 4.36 1.97
C VAL A 158 6.72 3.78 3.37
N TRP A 159 6.03 2.65 3.47
CA TRP A 159 5.64 2.11 4.78
C TRP A 159 6.83 1.63 5.60
N LEU A 160 7.71 0.80 5.04
CA LEU A 160 8.91 0.33 5.76
C LEU A 160 9.81 1.48 6.23
N ARG A 161 9.97 2.51 5.40
CA ARG A 161 10.71 3.72 5.78
C ARG A 161 10.02 4.44 6.93
N SER A 162 8.69 4.56 6.90
CA SER A 162 7.91 5.17 7.99
C SER A 162 8.07 4.44 9.33
N LEU A 163 8.46 3.16 9.32
CA LEU A 163 8.73 2.36 10.53
C LEU A 163 10.21 2.40 10.96
N GLY A 164 11.10 3.00 10.16
CA GLY A 164 12.56 2.92 10.38
C GLY A 164 13.12 1.53 10.05
N LEU A 165 12.56 0.87 9.04
CA LEU A 165 12.89 -0.48 8.59
C LEU A 165 13.32 -0.51 7.10
N SER A 166 13.91 0.57 6.61
CA SER A 166 14.25 0.75 5.19
C SER A 166 15.23 -0.29 4.64
N GLN A 167 16.07 -0.89 5.50
CA GLN A 167 17.03 -1.93 5.12
C GLN A 167 16.36 -3.20 4.58
N TYR A 168 15.08 -3.44 4.90
CA TYR A 168 14.33 -4.60 4.43
C TYR A 168 13.59 -4.35 3.11
N ARG A 169 13.59 -3.11 2.61
CA ARG A 169 12.88 -2.68 1.39
C ARG A 169 13.10 -3.64 0.22
N ARG A 170 14.37 -3.95 -0.07
CA ARG A 170 14.72 -4.80 -1.22
C ARG A 170 14.06 -6.17 -1.12
N ALA A 171 14.11 -6.82 0.04
CA ALA A 171 13.53 -8.15 0.24
C ALA A 171 11.99 -8.13 0.12
N PHE A 172 11.33 -7.09 0.64
CA PHE A 172 9.88 -6.93 0.50
C PHE A 172 9.45 -6.71 -0.95
N MET A 173 10.19 -5.87 -1.69
CA MET A 173 9.91 -5.64 -3.12
C MET A 173 10.17 -6.89 -3.96
N GLU A 174 11.30 -7.57 -3.76
CA GLU A 174 11.64 -8.81 -4.45
C GLU A 174 10.64 -9.94 -4.16
N CYS A 175 10.01 -9.93 -2.98
CA CYS A 175 8.96 -10.87 -2.58
C CYS A 175 7.53 -10.38 -2.83
N LEU A 176 7.36 -9.22 -3.49
CA LEU A 176 6.08 -8.60 -3.83
C LEU A 176 5.11 -8.41 -2.66
N VAL A 177 5.64 -8.20 -1.45
CA VAL A 177 4.83 -8.08 -0.23
C VAL A 177 3.97 -6.84 -0.28
N ASP A 178 2.65 -7.01 -0.37
CA ASP A 178 1.66 -5.93 -0.31
C ASP A 178 0.92 -5.88 1.03
N GLY A 179 0.04 -4.89 1.20
CA GLY A 179 -0.72 -4.68 2.44
C GLY A 179 -1.54 -5.91 2.86
N ARG A 180 -2.13 -6.63 1.89
CA ARG A 180 -2.95 -7.82 2.14
C ARG A 180 -2.14 -8.95 2.73
N MET A 181 -0.88 -9.08 2.33
CA MET A 181 0.00 -10.15 2.80
C MET A 181 0.46 -9.95 4.24
N LEU A 182 0.50 -8.71 4.75
CA LEU A 182 1.17 -8.38 6.02
C LEU A 182 0.69 -9.22 7.21
N GLU A 183 -0.61 -9.48 7.30
CA GLU A 183 -1.20 -10.28 8.38
C GLU A 183 -0.93 -11.77 8.27
N HIS A 184 -0.57 -12.23 7.07
CA HIS A 184 -0.34 -13.64 6.78
C HIS A 184 1.13 -14.03 6.81
N LEU A 185 2.04 -13.06 7.01
CA LEU A 185 3.47 -13.33 7.14
C LEU A 185 3.77 -14.07 8.44
N THR A 186 4.36 -15.27 8.33
CA THR A 186 4.77 -16.04 9.50
C THR A 186 6.15 -15.61 10.01
N LYS A 187 6.48 -15.95 11.25
CA LYS A 187 7.83 -15.75 11.81
C LYS A 187 8.92 -16.42 10.95
N ARG A 188 8.61 -17.54 10.30
CA ARG A 188 9.50 -18.21 9.35
C ARG A 188 9.72 -17.31 8.13
N ASP A 189 8.65 -16.80 7.52
CA ASP A 189 8.74 -15.94 6.34
C ASP A 189 9.58 -14.69 6.59
N LEU A 190 9.34 -14.03 7.73
CA LEU A 190 10.11 -12.85 8.16
C LEU A 190 11.61 -13.16 8.20
N ARG A 191 12.00 -14.33 8.72
CA ARG A 191 13.42 -14.71 8.86
C ARG A 191 14.04 -15.22 7.56
N THR A 192 13.35 -16.13 6.86
CA THR A 192 13.93 -16.86 5.72
C THR A 192 13.88 -16.05 4.44
N HIS A 193 12.75 -15.41 4.17
CA HIS A 193 12.50 -14.71 2.92
C HIS A 193 12.78 -13.20 3.05
N LEU A 194 12.33 -12.59 4.14
CA LEU A 194 12.43 -11.13 4.35
C LEU A 194 13.66 -10.70 5.17
N LYS A 195 14.45 -11.66 5.66
CA LYS A 195 15.74 -11.46 6.36
C LYS A 195 15.67 -10.65 7.67
N ILE A 196 14.49 -10.60 8.31
CA ILE A 196 14.28 -9.97 9.62
C ILE A 196 14.63 -10.95 10.75
N VAL A 197 15.93 -11.08 11.03
CA VAL A 197 16.47 -11.94 12.09
C VAL A 197 16.36 -11.28 13.48
N ASP A 198 16.44 -9.95 13.53
CA ASP A 198 16.32 -9.18 14.76
C ASP A 198 14.92 -9.35 15.40
N GLY A 199 14.89 -9.53 16.72
CA GLY A 199 13.64 -9.70 17.49
C GLY A 199 12.83 -8.43 17.59
N PHE A 200 13.50 -7.31 17.84
CA PHE A 200 12.90 -6.00 17.94
C PHE A 200 12.37 -5.54 16.57
N HIS A 201 13.08 -5.77 15.46
CA HIS A 201 12.56 -5.40 14.14
C HIS A 201 11.28 -6.18 13.77
N ARG A 202 11.14 -7.44 14.21
CA ARG A 202 9.88 -8.17 14.03
C ARG A 202 8.76 -7.59 14.87
N LEU A 203 9.03 -7.20 16.11
CA LEU A 203 8.07 -6.52 16.98
C LEU A 203 7.64 -5.18 16.40
N SER A 204 8.60 -4.38 15.94
CA SER A 204 8.38 -3.13 15.20
C SER A 204 7.43 -3.32 14.02
N LEU A 205 7.68 -4.31 13.17
CA LEU A 205 6.78 -4.64 12.07
C LEU A 205 5.37 -5.00 12.56
N GLN A 206 5.24 -5.78 13.63
CA GLN A 206 3.96 -6.16 14.21
C GLN A 206 3.18 -4.96 14.75
N CYS A 207 3.84 -4.02 15.44
CA CYS A 207 3.22 -2.76 15.88
C CYS A 207 2.76 -1.91 14.68
N GLY A 208 3.56 -1.84 13.61
CA GLY A 208 3.16 -1.18 12.37
C GLY A 208 1.93 -1.81 11.72
N ILE A 209 1.82 -3.14 11.71
CA ILE A 209 0.64 -3.87 11.21
C ILE A 209 -0.57 -3.61 12.12
N ALA A 210 -0.37 -3.63 13.44
CA ALA A 210 -1.43 -3.32 14.40
C ALA A 210 -1.98 -1.89 14.24
N LEU A 211 -1.11 -0.93 13.91
CA LEU A 211 -1.53 0.41 13.52
C LEU A 211 -2.42 0.38 12.27
N LEU A 212 -1.98 -0.26 11.17
CA LEU A 212 -2.79 -0.35 9.95
C LEU A 212 -4.17 -0.97 10.23
N LYS A 213 -4.21 -2.06 10.99
CA LYS A 213 -5.45 -2.73 11.42
C LYS A 213 -6.40 -1.80 12.19
N ARG A 214 -5.86 -1.01 13.12
CA ARG A 214 -6.66 -0.08 13.94
C ARG A 214 -7.39 0.97 13.12
N PHE A 215 -6.91 1.25 11.91
CA PHE A 215 -7.51 2.16 10.94
C PHE A 215 -8.17 1.43 9.77
N ASN A 216 -8.40 0.11 9.86
CA ASN A 216 -8.95 -0.71 8.79
C ASN A 216 -8.20 -0.53 7.45
N TYR A 217 -6.89 -0.33 7.52
CA TYR A 217 -6.02 -0.05 6.37
C TYR A 217 -6.38 1.23 5.58
N ASP A 218 -7.14 2.15 6.18
CA ASP A 218 -7.40 3.48 5.62
C ASP A 218 -6.18 4.39 5.82
N MET A 219 -5.33 4.44 4.79
CA MET A 219 -4.17 5.32 4.80
C MET A 219 -4.53 6.81 4.73
N GLY A 220 -5.69 7.18 4.16
CA GLY A 220 -6.14 8.57 4.17
C GLY A 220 -6.38 9.05 5.60
N ALA A 221 -7.05 8.23 6.41
CA ALA A 221 -7.26 8.51 7.83
C ALA A 221 -5.95 8.57 8.63
N ILE A 222 -4.99 7.67 8.36
CA ILE A 222 -3.68 7.68 9.02
C ILE A 222 -2.90 8.96 8.67
N GLU A 223 -2.83 9.33 7.39
CA GLU A 223 -2.12 10.53 6.96
C GLU A 223 -2.77 11.81 7.46
N GLN A 224 -4.10 11.86 7.53
CA GLN A 224 -4.80 12.98 8.16
C GLN A 224 -4.38 13.16 9.62
N ARG A 225 -4.27 12.07 10.39
CA ARG A 225 -3.82 12.14 11.79
C ARG A 225 -2.34 12.52 11.90
N ARG A 226 -1.48 11.97 11.03
CA ARG A 226 -0.07 12.35 10.93
C ARG A 226 0.11 13.84 10.67
N ALA A 227 -0.70 14.42 9.79
CA ALA A 227 -0.67 15.85 9.49
C ALA A 227 -0.99 16.72 10.73
N LEU A 228 -1.94 16.29 11.56
CA LEU A 228 -2.34 17.02 12.77
C LEU A 228 -1.26 17.00 13.87
N CYS A 229 -0.42 15.97 13.93
CA CYS A 229 0.63 15.83 14.93
C CYS A 229 2.04 16.19 14.43
N GLN A 230 2.18 16.84 13.27
CA GLN A 230 3.50 17.25 12.77
C GLN A 230 4.23 18.22 13.71
N THR A 231 3.49 19.18 14.28
CA THR A 231 4.04 20.23 15.16
C THR A 231 3.56 20.11 16.61
N GLN A 232 2.71 19.14 16.91
CA GLN A 232 2.16 18.92 18.25
C GLN A 232 2.52 17.53 18.74
N ASP A 233 2.89 17.42 20.02
CA ASP A 233 3.24 16.15 20.65
C ASP A 233 1.98 15.41 21.11
N THR A 234 1.10 15.10 20.16
CA THR A 234 -0.15 14.37 20.37
C THR A 234 -0.20 13.13 19.49
N ASP A 235 -1.04 12.17 19.87
CA ASP A 235 -1.35 11.01 19.02
C ASP A 235 -0.14 10.16 18.60
N LEU A 236 0.66 9.78 19.59
CA LEU A 236 1.93 9.08 19.40
C LEU A 236 1.85 7.86 18.48
N ILE A 237 0.74 7.12 18.50
CA ILE A 237 0.59 5.87 17.74
C ILE A 237 0.80 6.04 16.22
N VAL A 238 0.49 7.20 15.64
CA VAL A 238 0.63 7.42 14.19
C VAL A 238 1.99 7.96 13.77
N TRP A 239 2.87 8.27 14.72
CA TRP A 239 4.16 8.90 14.42
C TRP A 239 5.04 7.98 13.60
N THR A 240 5.58 8.52 12.51
CA THR A 240 6.62 7.87 11.72
C THR A 240 7.96 7.90 12.44
N ASN A 241 8.90 7.08 12.01
CA ASN A 241 10.29 7.13 12.43
C ASN A 241 10.89 8.54 12.29
N GLU A 242 10.57 9.23 11.20
CA GLU A 242 11.00 10.62 10.98
C GLU A 242 10.43 11.59 12.03
N ARG A 243 9.14 11.48 12.35
CA ARG A 243 8.50 12.31 13.38
C ARG A 243 9.07 12.05 14.78
N VAL A 244 9.34 10.77 15.11
CA VAL A 244 10.02 10.38 16.35
C VAL A 244 11.45 10.92 16.39
N THR A 245 12.19 10.84 15.28
CA THR A 245 13.55 11.39 15.17
C THR A 245 13.54 12.90 15.42
N THR A 246 12.60 13.62 14.81
CA THR A 246 12.44 15.07 15.00
C THR A 246 12.14 15.40 16.46
N TRP A 247 11.23 14.65 17.10
CA TRP A 247 10.91 14.82 18.52
C TRP A 247 12.13 14.63 19.42
N LEU A 248 12.89 13.54 19.23
CA LEU A 248 14.10 13.27 20.01
C LEU A 248 15.18 14.33 19.81
N ALA A 249 15.31 14.88 18.60
CA ALA A 249 16.23 15.96 18.31
C ALA A 249 15.84 17.26 19.03
N LEU A 250 14.53 17.60 19.06
CA LEU A 250 14.01 18.76 19.80
C LEU A 250 14.24 18.64 21.32
N LEU A 251 14.25 17.42 21.84
CA LEU A 251 14.58 17.14 23.24
C LEU A 251 16.10 17.11 23.52
N ASN A 252 16.95 17.32 22.49
CA ASN A 252 18.41 17.19 22.57
C ASN A 252 18.89 15.81 23.05
N LEU A 253 18.07 14.76 22.84
CA LEU A 253 18.45 13.38 23.18
C LEU A 253 19.31 12.72 22.10
N ILE A 254 19.20 13.20 20.86
CA ILE A 254 20.01 12.77 19.74
C ILE A 254 20.66 13.97 19.05
N GLY A 255 21.83 13.74 18.45
CA GLY A 255 22.53 14.77 17.68
C GLY A 255 21.93 14.97 16.29
N PRO A 256 22.30 16.06 15.59
CA PRO A 256 21.79 16.37 14.25
C PRO A 256 22.17 15.35 13.17
N ASN A 257 23.18 14.50 13.43
CA ASN A 257 23.65 13.46 12.51
C ASN A 257 23.19 12.05 12.90
N THR A 258 22.40 11.91 13.98
CA THR A 258 21.89 10.60 14.40
C THR A 258 20.79 10.16 13.45
N ASN A 259 20.98 8.99 12.81
CA ASN A 259 20.00 8.43 11.88
C ASN A 259 19.32 7.20 12.50
N LEU A 260 17.99 7.25 12.61
CA LEU A 260 17.16 6.17 13.16
C LEU A 260 16.43 5.35 12.09
N ASP A 261 16.70 5.56 10.81
CA ASP A 261 16.00 4.94 9.65
C ASP A 261 16.13 3.40 9.58
N GLN A 262 17.00 2.80 10.38
CA GLN A 262 17.20 1.34 10.47
C GLN A 262 16.97 0.79 11.89
N SER A 263 16.44 1.60 12.79
CA SER A 263 16.25 1.22 14.20
C SER A 263 14.97 0.41 14.46
N GLY A 264 13.99 0.49 13.56
CA GLY A 264 12.62 0.02 13.81
C GLY A 264 11.82 0.91 14.78
N LEU A 265 12.37 2.01 15.26
CA LEU A 265 11.69 2.90 16.20
C LEU A 265 10.64 3.75 15.47
N HIS A 266 9.39 3.70 15.91
CA HIS A 266 8.31 4.57 15.44
C HIS A 266 7.22 4.64 16.51
N GLY A 267 6.24 5.53 16.32
CA GLY A 267 5.22 5.84 17.30
C GLY A 267 4.37 4.65 17.75
N ALA A 268 4.01 3.75 16.82
CA ALA A 268 3.22 2.57 17.15
C ALA A 268 3.98 1.58 18.06
N VAL A 269 5.31 1.47 17.98
CA VAL A 269 6.08 0.68 18.96
C VAL A 269 5.95 1.30 20.34
N ILE A 270 6.23 2.60 20.46
CA ILE A 270 6.20 3.31 21.75
C ILE A 270 4.79 3.28 22.37
N ALA A 271 3.74 3.31 21.55
CA ALA A 271 2.36 3.36 22.01
C ALA A 271 1.72 1.99 22.26
N LEU A 272 2.19 0.92 21.63
CA LEU A 272 1.52 -0.40 21.64
C LEU A 272 2.31 -1.51 22.32
N ASP A 273 3.64 -1.41 22.38
CA ASP A 273 4.47 -2.40 23.07
C ASP A 273 4.49 -2.11 24.58
N THR A 274 3.88 -3.00 25.37
CA THR A 274 3.77 -2.83 26.83
C THR A 274 5.12 -2.95 27.54
N GLU A 275 6.09 -3.59 26.90
CA GLU A 275 7.44 -3.76 27.44
C GLU A 275 8.38 -2.62 27.01
N PHE A 276 7.92 -1.71 26.14
CA PHE A 276 8.74 -0.60 25.67
C PHE A 276 8.79 0.52 26.72
N ASP A 277 9.97 0.72 27.30
CA ASP A 277 10.21 1.67 28.38
C ASP A 277 11.35 2.65 28.07
N ALA A 278 11.53 3.64 28.96
CA ALA A 278 12.60 4.64 28.83
C ALA A 278 14.01 4.00 28.81
N PRO A 279 14.34 3.00 29.65
CA PRO A 279 15.60 2.25 29.54
C PRO A 279 15.84 1.59 28.18
N THR A 280 14.81 1.00 27.57
CA THR A 280 14.87 0.39 26.24
C THR A 280 15.18 1.45 25.18
N LEU A 281 14.44 2.56 25.20
CA LEU A 281 14.69 3.70 24.31
C LEU A 281 16.11 4.24 24.48
N ALA A 282 16.57 4.48 25.71
CA ALA A 282 17.92 4.98 25.98
C ALA A 282 19.01 4.03 25.45
N THR A 283 18.77 2.72 25.51
CA THR A 283 19.69 1.71 24.95
C THR A 283 19.71 1.76 23.42
N MET A 284 18.54 1.90 22.78
CA MET A 284 18.45 2.07 21.32
C MET A 284 19.14 3.34 20.83
N LEU A 285 19.03 4.43 21.60
CA LEU A 285 19.70 5.70 21.32
C LEU A 285 21.19 5.71 21.69
N GLN A 286 21.70 4.61 22.26
CA GLN A 286 23.09 4.47 22.72
C GLN A 286 23.50 5.56 23.72
N LEU A 287 22.57 5.99 24.58
CA LEU A 287 22.85 6.99 25.60
C LEU A 287 23.83 6.43 26.64
N PRO A 288 24.96 7.10 26.94
CA PRO A 288 25.89 6.67 27.98
C PRO A 288 25.19 6.51 29.34
N ASN A 289 25.59 5.52 30.13
CA ASN A 289 25.06 5.33 31.49
C ASN A 289 25.34 6.54 32.41
N SER A 290 26.36 7.35 32.09
CA SER A 290 26.66 8.60 32.78
C SER A 290 25.65 9.71 32.50
N ASN A 291 24.87 9.63 31.41
CA ASN A 291 23.84 10.62 31.08
C ASN A 291 22.55 10.32 31.84
N ILE A 292 22.57 10.49 33.17
CA ILE A 292 21.42 10.19 34.04
C ILE A 292 20.21 11.07 33.65
N HIS A 293 20.42 12.36 33.36
CA HIS A 293 19.34 13.29 32.98
C HIS A 293 18.70 12.98 31.63
N GLY A 294 19.43 12.39 30.68
CA GLY A 294 18.84 11.97 29.40
C GLY A 294 18.12 10.62 29.47
N ARG A 295 18.36 9.82 30.51
CA ARG A 295 17.80 8.47 30.67
C ARG A 295 16.53 8.42 31.54
N TYR A 296 16.28 9.44 32.35
CA TYR A 296 15.19 9.53 33.32
C TYR A 296 14.59 10.93 33.32
#